data_AF-A0A062GGD1-F1
#
_entry.id   AF-A0A062GGD1-F1
#
_cell.length_a   1.000
_cell.length_b   1.000
_cell.length_c   1.000
_cell.angle_alpha   90.00
_cell.angle_beta   90.00
_cell.angle_gamma   90.00
#
_symmetry.space_group_name_H-M   'P 1'
#
loop_
_entity.id
_entity.type
_entity.pdbx_description
1 polymer ?
#
loop_
_entity_poly.entity_id
_entity_poly.type
_entity_poly.pdbx_seq_one_letter_code
_entity_poly.pdbx_strand_id
1 'polypeptide(L)'
;KQTGVKLIVGKGGMGPETAAGCQENIAVHAIFPGGCAVLAATLVEEIEGAEWQDLGMPETLWINRVREFGPLIISIDTKGNNLIQQNKVEFQAKKAPILEKISKQLSFIK
;
A
#
# COMPACT_ATOMS: atom_id res chain seq x y z
N LYS A 1 7.24 0.03 18.71
CA LYS A 1 7.13 -0.60 20.06
C LYS A 1 5.87 -0.22 20.84
N GLN A 2 5.55 1.07 21.02
CA GLN A 2 4.44 1.52 21.87
C GLN A 2 3.06 0.98 21.46
N THR A 3 2.78 0.88 20.17
CA THR A 3 1.46 0.45 19.65
C THR A 3 1.34 -1.05 19.39
N GLY A 4 2.45 -1.79 19.38
CA GLY A 4 2.44 -3.22 19.05
C GLY A 4 2.11 -3.60 17.60
N VAL A 5 1.85 -2.64 16.70
CA VAL A 5 1.44 -2.89 15.29
C VAL A 5 2.44 -3.78 14.54
N LYS A 6 1.92 -4.79 13.82
CA LYS A 6 2.71 -5.77 13.04
C LYS A 6 2.38 -5.82 11.55
N LEU A 7 1.22 -5.32 11.15
CA LEU A 7 0.76 -5.26 9.77
C LEU A 7 0.19 -3.87 9.52
N ILE A 8 0.62 -3.26 8.42
CA ILE A 8 0.05 -2.02 7.90
C ILE A 8 -0.52 -2.34 6.53
N VAL A 9 -1.80 -2.03 6.32
CA VAL A 9 -2.45 -2.23 5.02
C VAL A 9 -2.75 -0.87 4.41
N GLY A 10 -2.39 -0.69 3.16
CA GLY A 10 -2.64 0.55 2.43
C GLY A 10 -2.67 0.34 0.93
N LYS A 11 -2.49 1.45 0.21
CA LYS A 11 -2.33 1.47 -1.26
C LYS A 11 -1.02 2.15 -1.63
N GLY A 12 -0.45 1.78 -2.77
CA GLY A 12 0.78 2.38 -3.26
C GLY A 12 2.00 1.89 -2.48
N GLY A 13 2.97 2.76 -2.22
CA GLY A 13 4.17 2.41 -1.46
C GLY A 13 4.45 3.42 -0.36
N MET A 14 5.24 3.00 0.62
CA MET A 14 5.69 3.83 1.73
C MET A 14 7.17 4.20 1.58
N GLY A 15 7.57 5.25 2.29
CA GLY A 15 8.93 5.78 2.27
C GLY A 15 9.95 4.92 3.03
N PRO A 16 11.22 5.34 3.03
CA PRO A 16 12.32 4.61 3.69
C PRO A 16 12.14 4.47 5.21
N GLU A 17 11.50 5.44 5.86
CA GLU A 17 11.22 5.38 7.31
C GLU A 17 10.29 4.23 7.67
N THR A 18 9.30 3.95 6.83
CA THR A 18 8.42 2.78 7.03
C THR A 18 9.16 1.47 6.80
N ALA A 19 10.08 1.42 5.84
CA ALA A 19 10.91 0.24 5.61
C ALA A 19 11.85 -0.05 6.79
N ALA A 20 12.52 0.98 7.32
CA ALA A 20 13.32 0.88 8.53
C ALA A 20 12.45 0.44 9.73
N GLY A 21 11.29 1.05 9.91
CA GLY A 21 10.34 0.68 10.97
C GLY A 21 9.89 -0.79 10.89
N CYS A 22 9.61 -1.30 9.68
CA CYS A 22 9.25 -2.70 9.43
C CYS A 22 10.37 -3.67 9.81
N GLN A 23 11.61 -3.32 9.48
CA GLN A 23 12.80 -4.12 9.83
C GLN A 23 13.07 -4.10 11.33
N GLU A 24 13.08 -2.93 11.96
CA GLU A 24 13.40 -2.77 13.39
C GLU A 24 12.34 -3.36 14.33
N ASN A 25 11.06 -3.30 13.93
CA ASN A 25 9.94 -3.70 14.79
C ASN A 25 9.32 -5.05 14.39
N ILE A 26 9.88 -5.74 13.38
CA ILE A 26 9.35 -6.98 12.81
C ILE A 26 7.86 -6.79 12.46
N ALA A 27 7.63 -5.88 11.52
CA ALA A 27 6.33 -5.57 10.95
C ALA A 27 6.41 -5.61 9.42
N VAL A 28 5.26 -5.66 8.75
CA VAL A 28 5.18 -5.66 7.29
C VAL A 28 4.18 -4.62 6.80
N HIS A 29 4.44 -4.07 5.61
CA HIS A 29 3.44 -3.29 4.88
C HIS A 29 2.90 -4.13 3.73
N ALA A 30 1.57 -4.17 3.62
CA ALA A 30 0.86 -4.85 2.56
C ALA A 30 -0.01 -3.87 1.75
N ILE A 31 -0.13 -4.16 0.47
CA ILE A 31 -0.99 -3.41 -0.45
C ILE A 31 -2.29 -4.19 -0.64
N PHE A 32 -3.41 -3.52 -0.42
CA PHE A 32 -4.72 -3.97 -0.88
C PHE A 32 -5.05 -3.33 -2.25
N PRO A 33 -5.69 -4.05 -3.19
CA PRO A 33 -6.06 -3.50 -4.49
C PRO A 33 -6.93 -2.25 -4.39
N GLY A 34 -6.46 -1.16 -5.00
CA GLY A 34 -7.22 0.09 -5.08
C GLY A 34 -8.48 -0.07 -5.94
N GLY A 35 -9.55 0.65 -5.60
CA GLY A 35 -10.83 0.59 -6.31
C GLY A 35 -11.76 -0.55 -5.88
N CYS A 36 -11.34 -1.39 -4.93
CA CYS A 36 -12.11 -2.55 -4.45
C CYS A 36 -12.73 -2.32 -3.06
N ALA A 37 -13.09 -1.08 -2.71
CA ALA A 37 -13.59 -0.75 -1.36
C ALA A 37 -14.88 -1.50 -0.99
N VAL A 38 -15.82 -1.63 -1.94
CA VAL A 38 -17.07 -2.38 -1.71
C VAL A 38 -16.77 -3.86 -1.45
N LEU A 39 -15.85 -4.46 -2.21
CA LEU A 39 -15.42 -5.85 -1.97
C LEU A 39 -14.77 -5.99 -0.58
N ALA A 40 -13.88 -5.07 -0.21
CA ALA A 40 -13.26 -5.07 1.11
C ALA A 40 -14.29 -5.00 2.25
N ALA A 41 -15.35 -4.19 2.07
CA ALA A 41 -16.43 -4.07 3.04
C ALA A 41 -17.20 -5.39 3.24
N THR A 42 -17.33 -6.24 2.20
CA THR A 42 -17.96 -7.57 2.33
C THR A 42 -17.14 -8.57 3.17
N LEU A 43 -15.86 -8.27 3.41
CA LEU A 43 -14.95 -9.10 4.22
C LEU A 43 -14.92 -8.66 5.70
N VAL A 44 -15.60 -7.56 6.02
CA VAL A 44 -15.82 -7.11 7.40
C VAL A 44 -17.04 -7.83 7.94
N GLU A 45 -16.85 -8.60 9.01
CA GLU A 45 -17.92 -9.35 9.66
C GLU A 45 -18.68 -8.50 10.67
N GLU A 46 -17.97 -7.65 11.42
CA GLU A 46 -18.53 -6.87 12.50
C GLU A 46 -17.69 -5.61 12.77
N ILE A 47 -18.37 -4.51 13.11
CA ILE A 47 -17.75 -3.32 13.70
C ILE A 47 -17.78 -3.52 15.21
N GLU A 48 -16.61 -3.80 15.81
CA GLU A 48 -16.48 -4.09 17.24
C GLU A 48 -16.32 -2.82 18.09
N GLY A 49 -15.97 -1.69 17.47
CA GLY A 49 -15.82 -0.41 18.15
C GLY A 49 -15.48 0.76 17.23
N ALA A 50 -15.60 1.97 17.77
CA ALA A 50 -15.32 3.22 17.06
C ALA A 50 -14.81 4.29 18.03
N GLU A 51 -13.54 4.66 17.89
CA GLU A 51 -12.87 5.68 18.71
C GLU A 51 -12.62 6.96 17.90
N TRP A 52 -12.55 8.12 18.57
CA TRP A 52 -12.31 9.44 17.95
C TRP A 52 -13.32 9.83 16.87
N GLN A 53 -14.61 9.59 17.14
CA GLN A 53 -15.70 9.84 16.20
C GLN A 53 -15.87 11.32 15.84
N ASP A 54 -15.32 12.23 16.65
CA ASP A 54 -15.27 13.66 16.39
C ASP A 54 -14.45 14.04 15.14
N LEU A 55 -13.54 13.16 14.70
CA LEU A 55 -12.79 13.32 13.44
C LEU A 55 -13.64 13.08 12.18
N GLY A 56 -14.86 12.58 12.35
CA GLY A 56 -15.80 12.26 11.28
C GLY A 56 -15.66 10.83 10.75
N MET A 57 -16.72 10.36 10.07
CA MET A 57 -16.85 8.97 9.57
C MET A 57 -15.58 8.40 8.88
N PRO A 58 -14.88 9.10 7.96
CA PRO A 58 -13.72 8.53 7.28
C PRO A 58 -12.43 8.47 8.12
N GLU A 59 -12.30 9.29 9.16
CA GLU A 59 -11.09 9.42 9.98
C GLU A 59 -11.24 8.81 11.39
N THR A 60 -12.43 8.30 11.71
CA THR A 60 -12.72 7.54 12.94
C THR A 60 -11.85 6.28 12.99
N LEU A 61 -11.33 5.96 14.18
CA LEU A 61 -10.61 4.70 14.39
C LEU A 61 -11.61 3.56 14.56
N TRP A 62 -11.90 2.89 13.45
CA TRP A 62 -12.80 1.73 13.40
C TRP A 62 -12.08 0.44 13.82
N ILE A 63 -12.66 -0.27 14.78
CA ILE A 63 -12.20 -1.60 15.19
C ILE A 63 -13.08 -2.62 14.46
N ASN A 64 -12.50 -3.31 13.50
CA ASN A 64 -13.23 -4.21 12.60
C ASN A 64 -12.80 -5.66 12.84
N ARG A 65 -13.76 -6.57 12.99
CA ARG A 65 -13.51 -8.00 12.80
C ARG A 65 -13.66 -8.35 11.33
N VAL A 66 -12.65 -8.99 10.77
CA VAL A 66 -12.60 -9.35 9.35
C VAL A 66 -12.33 -10.84 9.17
N ARG A 67 -12.84 -11.43 8.09
CA ARG A 67 -12.52 -12.81 7.67
C ARG A 67 -11.89 -12.79 6.29
N GLU A 68 -10.75 -13.47 6.16
CA GLU A 68 -10.03 -13.63 4.90
C GLU A 68 -9.82 -12.30 4.14
N PHE A 69 -9.50 -11.24 4.89
CA PHE A 69 -9.32 -9.90 4.33
C PHE A 69 -8.14 -9.86 3.34
N GLY A 70 -8.44 -9.71 2.05
CA GLY A 70 -7.45 -9.74 0.99
C GLY A 70 -8.05 -9.72 -0.41
N PRO A 71 -7.23 -9.93 -1.44
CA PRO A 71 -5.82 -10.30 -1.39
C PRO A 71 -4.90 -9.17 -0.89
N LEU A 72 -3.81 -9.54 -0.23
CA LEU A 72 -2.79 -8.62 0.26
C LEU A 72 -1.43 -8.95 -0.35
N ILE A 73 -0.75 -7.95 -0.91
CA ILE A 73 0.61 -8.09 -1.46
C ILE A 73 1.60 -7.47 -0.49
N ILE A 74 2.51 -8.28 0.07
CA ILE A 74 3.60 -7.74 0.92
C ILE A 74 4.49 -6.87 0.05
N SER A 75 4.50 -5.57 0.32
CA SER A 75 5.31 -4.61 -0.44
C SER A 75 6.52 -4.12 0.34
N ILE A 76 6.50 -4.23 1.67
CA ILE A 76 7.68 -4.03 2.51
C ILE A 76 7.74 -5.19 3.50
N ASP A 77 8.88 -5.88 3.51
CA ASP A 77 9.11 -7.02 4.40
C ASP A 77 9.94 -6.64 5.63
N THR A 78 10.19 -7.64 6.49
CA THR A 78 10.98 -7.47 7.72
C THR A 78 12.49 -7.45 7.49
N LYS A 79 12.95 -7.48 6.23
CA LYS A 79 14.36 -7.54 5.83
C LYS A 79 14.82 -6.24 5.17
N GLY A 80 13.96 -5.23 5.13
CA GLY A 80 14.24 -3.94 4.49
C GLY A 80 13.98 -3.95 2.98
N ASN A 81 13.39 -5.00 2.42
CA ASN A 81 12.98 -4.98 1.01
C ASN A 81 11.75 -4.10 0.84
N ASN A 82 11.76 -3.26 -0.20
CA ASN A 82 10.63 -2.42 -0.59
C ASN A 82 10.36 -2.59 -2.08
N LEU A 83 9.30 -3.34 -2.40
CA LEU A 83 8.92 -3.72 -3.76
C LEU A 83 8.67 -2.50 -4.65
N ILE A 84 7.95 -1.50 -4.14
CA ILE A 84 7.60 -0.31 -4.93
C ILE A 84 8.85 0.53 -5.22
N GLN A 85 9.75 0.64 -4.26
CA GLN A 85 11.01 1.37 -4.45
C GLN A 85 11.93 0.67 -5.45
N GLN A 86 12.08 -0.65 -5.34
CA GLN A 86 12.86 -1.46 -6.28
C GLN A 86 12.30 -1.37 -7.70
N ASN A 87 10.98 -1.54 -7.86
CA ASN A 87 10.29 -1.42 -9.15
C ASN A 87 10.46 -0.03 -9.76
N LYS A 88 10.38 1.05 -8.96
CA LYS A 88 10.61 2.41 -9.46
C LYS A 88 11.99 2.56 -10.11
N VAL A 89 13.04 2.00 -9.51
CA VAL A 89 14.40 2.05 -10.08
C VAL A 89 14.44 1.31 -11.41
N GLU A 90 13.92 0.09 -11.47
CA GLU A 90 13.91 -0.72 -12.68
C GLU A 90 13.09 -0.07 -13.81
N PHE A 91 11.91 0.46 -13.50
CA PHE A 91 11.04 1.08 -14.50
C PHE A 91 11.61 2.40 -15.01
N GLN A 92 12.31 3.17 -14.19
CA GLN A 92 13.01 4.37 -14.65
C GLN A 92 14.14 4.03 -15.62
N ALA A 93 14.89 2.95 -15.39
CA ALA A 93 15.92 2.50 -16.33
C ALA A 93 15.34 2.12 -17.70
N LYS A 94 14.13 1.55 -17.73
CA LYS A 94 13.42 1.18 -18.97
C LYS A 94 12.77 2.37 -19.69
N LYS A 95 12.63 3.53 -19.03
CA LYS A 95 11.88 4.68 -19.54
C LYS A 95 12.48 5.26 -20.82
N ALA A 96 13.79 5.48 -20.86
CA ALA A 96 14.46 6.17 -21.98
C ALA A 96 14.21 5.50 -23.36
N PRO A 97 14.49 4.20 -23.56
CA PRO A 97 14.25 3.56 -24.86
C PRO A 97 12.76 3.50 -25.24
N ILE A 98 11.87 3.40 -24.26
CA ILE A 98 10.42 3.40 -24.50
C ILE A 98 9.95 4.78 -24.97
N LEU A 99 10.43 5.85 -24.35
CA LEU A 99 10.10 7.22 -24.75
C LEU A 99 10.57 7.52 -26.18
N GLU A 100 11.76 7.07 -26.55
CA GLU A 100 12.25 7.24 -27.93
C GLU A 100 11.34 6.53 -28.94
N LYS A 101 10.91 5.30 -28.64
CA LYS A 101 9.99 4.54 -29.48
C LYS A 101 8.63 5.23 -29.62
N ILE A 102 8.06 5.69 -28.52
CA ILE A 102 6.78 6.41 -28.51
C ILE A 102 6.90 7.72 -29.30
N SER A 103 7.97 8.49 -29.10
CA SER A 103 8.18 9.76 -29.80
C SER A 103 8.24 9.59 -31.32
N LYS A 104 8.90 8.54 -31.83
CA LYS A 104 8.91 8.21 -33.27
C LYS A 104 7.50 7.96 -33.82
N GLN A 105 6.69 7.22 -33.06
CA GLN A 105 5.32 6.89 -33.45
C GLN A 105 4.38 8.10 -33.38
N LEU A 106 4.61 9.04 -32.46
CA LEU A 106 3.78 10.24 -32.28
C LEU A 106 4.29 11.45 -33.07
N SER A 107 5.24 11.27 -33.99
CA SER A 107 5.84 12.36 -34.79
C SER A 107 4.84 13.18 -35.62
N PHE A 108 3.62 12.67 -35.83
CA PHE A 108 2.52 13.36 -36.51
C PHE A 108 1.67 14.27 -35.60
N ILE A 109 1.80 14.14 -34.28
CA ILE A 109 1.12 15.01 -33.30
C ILE A 109 2.04 16.20 -33.04
N LYS A 110 1.67 17.37 -33.59
CA LYS A 110 2.33 18.66 -33.34
C LYS A 110 1.83 19.31 -32.04
#